data_AF-A0A7J6AL02-F1
#
_entry.id   AF-A0A7J6AL02-F1
#
_cell.length_a   1.000
_cell.length_b   1.000
_cell.length_c   1.000
_cell.angle_alpha   90.00
_cell.angle_beta   90.00
_cell.angle_gamma   90.00
#
_symmetry.space_group_name_H-M   'P 1'
#
loop_
_entity.id
_entity.type
_entity.pdbx_description
1 polymer ?
#
loop_
_entity_poly.entity_id
_entity_poly.type
_entity_poly.pdbx_seq_one_letter_code
_entity_poly.pdbx_strand_id
1 'polypeptide(L)'
;MAVSTTVSANIDLVLLIDGSKSVRPENFELIKKFVNQVVDQLDISAHGTRVGLVQYSSQVRTEFPLSMYKSKEEIKAAVMKVAYMEKGTMTGLALKHLVQASFSEAEGARTDLRHIPRVGLVFTDGRSQDDITEWAKKAKEAGELQPKIAKHRDVNQC
;
A
#
# COMPACT_ATOMS: atom_id res chain seq x y z
N MET A 1 16.61 -1.36 -25.53
CA MET A 1 16.47 -2.34 -24.44
C MET A 1 16.06 -1.56 -23.20
N ALA A 2 14.83 -1.73 -22.72
CA ALA A 2 14.43 -1.12 -21.45
C ALA A 2 14.98 -1.98 -20.31
N VAL A 3 15.92 -1.42 -19.55
CA VAL A 3 16.33 -2.00 -18.27
C VAL A 3 15.20 -1.73 -17.29
N SER A 4 14.33 -2.72 -17.07
CA SER A 4 13.43 -2.72 -15.91
C SER A 4 14.26 -3.22 -14.74
N THR A 5 14.73 -2.28 -13.92
CA THR A 5 15.36 -2.59 -12.64
C THR A 5 14.28 -3.09 -11.68
N THR A 6 14.05 -4.41 -11.67
CA THR A 6 13.27 -5.04 -10.60
C THR A 6 13.96 -4.73 -9.27
N VAL A 7 13.23 -4.15 -8.32
CA VAL A 7 13.78 -3.90 -6.99
C VAL A 7 13.91 -5.24 -6.27
N SER A 8 15.10 -5.83 -6.28
CA SER A 8 15.43 -7.06 -5.53
C SER A 8 15.70 -6.72 -4.07
N ALA A 9 14.65 -6.35 -3.35
CA ALA A 9 14.70 -6.15 -1.91
C ALA A 9 13.65 -7.03 -1.24
N ASN A 10 14.08 -7.80 -0.24
CA ASN A 10 13.19 -8.56 0.63
C ASN A 10 12.41 -7.55 1.49
N ILE A 11 11.22 -7.17 1.05
CA ILE A 11 10.39 -6.14 1.68
C ILE A 11 9.02 -6.72 2.03
N ASP A 12 8.48 -6.30 3.17
CA ASP A 12 7.04 -6.44 3.46
C ASP A 12 6.34 -5.12 3.13
N LEU A 13 5.63 -5.11 2.00
CA LEU A 13 4.98 -3.93 1.45
C LEU A 13 3.47 -3.99 1.70
N VAL A 14 2.93 -3.02 2.43
CA VAL A 14 1.47 -2.85 2.55
C VAL A 14 1.06 -1.63 1.75
N LEU A 15 0.17 -1.85 0.79
CA LEU A 15 -0.42 -0.83 -0.06
C LEU A 15 -1.71 -0.33 0.62
N LEU A 16 -1.82 0.98 0.86
CA LEU A 16 -3.00 1.61 1.45
C LEU A 16 -3.72 2.40 0.37
N ILE A 17 -4.92 1.99 -0.01
CA ILE A 17 -5.72 2.68 -1.02
C ILE A 17 -6.87 3.46 -0.38
N ASP A 18 -6.99 4.73 -0.75
CA ASP A 18 -8.09 5.59 -0.35
C ASP A 18 -9.36 5.21 -1.13
N GLY A 19 -10.34 4.66 -0.42
CA GLY A 19 -11.66 4.29 -0.91
C GLY A 19 -12.75 5.28 -0.50
N SER A 20 -12.37 6.50 -0.11
CA SER A 20 -13.32 7.53 0.32
C SER A 20 -14.07 8.18 -0.84
N LYS A 21 -15.21 8.80 -0.54
CA LYS A 21 -16.10 9.47 -1.50
C LYS A 21 -15.41 10.57 -2.31
N SER A 22 -14.40 11.24 -1.75
CA SER A 22 -13.67 12.31 -2.46
C SER A 22 -12.93 11.80 -3.68
N VAL A 23 -12.45 10.54 -3.61
CA VAL A 23 -11.71 9.87 -4.68
C VAL A 23 -12.58 9.72 -5.92
N ARG A 24 -13.86 9.39 -5.76
CA ARG A 24 -14.82 9.02 -6.82
C ARG A 24 -14.54 7.65 -7.45
N PRO A 25 -15.58 6.94 -7.95
CA PRO A 25 -15.43 5.60 -8.53
C PRO A 25 -14.43 5.54 -9.68
N GLU A 26 -14.42 6.52 -10.58
CA GLU A 26 -13.57 6.50 -11.78
C GLU A 26 -12.09 6.60 -11.42
N ASN A 27 -11.73 7.43 -10.44
CA ASN A 27 -10.34 7.53 -9.98
C ASN A 27 -9.95 6.31 -9.14
N PHE A 28 -10.89 5.68 -8.42
CA PHE A 28 -10.61 4.45 -7.70
C PHE A 28 -10.20 3.31 -8.66
N GLU A 29 -10.83 3.21 -9.82
CA GLU A 29 -10.40 2.30 -10.89
C GLU A 29 -8.99 2.63 -11.42
N LEU A 30 -8.64 3.92 -11.51
CA LEU A 30 -7.27 4.34 -11.89
C LEU A 30 -6.25 3.97 -10.80
N ILE A 31 -6.60 4.13 -9.51
CA ILE A 31 -5.75 3.73 -8.39
C ILE A 31 -5.49 2.22 -8.45
N LYS A 32 -6.53 1.38 -8.66
CA LYS A 32 -6.36 -0.07 -8.81
C LYS A 32 -5.40 -0.43 -9.95
N LYS A 33 -5.53 0.23 -11.10
CA LYS A 33 -4.61 0.03 -12.24
C LYS A 33 -3.17 0.46 -11.91
N PHE A 34 -3.00 1.58 -11.22
CA PHE A 34 -1.69 2.08 -10.84
C PHE A 34 -1.02 1.19 -9.79
N VAL A 35 -1.77 0.68 -8.81
CA VAL A 35 -1.30 -0.35 -7.87
C VAL A 35 -0.81 -1.57 -8.63
N ASN A 36 -1.54 -2.05 -9.65
CA ASN A 36 -1.08 -3.16 -10.47
C ASN A 36 0.23 -2.88 -11.22
N GLN A 37 0.41 -1.65 -11.72
CA GLN A 37 1.68 -1.23 -12.34
C GLN A 37 2.84 -1.22 -11.34
N VAL A 38 2.59 -0.85 -10.08
CA VAL A 38 3.60 -0.96 -9.02
C VAL A 38 3.94 -2.43 -8.78
N VAL A 39 2.94 -3.31 -8.63
CA VAL A 39 3.13 -4.75 -8.41
C VAL A 39 3.94 -5.40 -9.55
N ASP A 40 3.76 -4.93 -10.79
CA ASP A 40 4.53 -5.43 -11.94
C ASP A 40 6.05 -5.23 -11.78
N GLN A 41 6.48 -4.18 -11.07
CA GLN A 41 7.91 -3.87 -10.85
C GLN A 41 8.54 -4.58 -9.64
N LEU A 42 7.74 -5.27 -8.82
CA LEU A 42 8.22 -5.92 -7.59
C LEU A 42 8.77 -7.32 -7.88
N ASP A 43 9.66 -7.81 -7.02
CA ASP A 43 10.07 -9.22 -7.05
C ASP A 43 9.24 -10.02 -6.03
N ILE A 44 8.02 -10.43 -6.43
CA ILE A 44 7.08 -11.14 -5.55
C ILE A 44 7.50 -12.61 -5.44
N SER A 45 7.84 -13.04 -4.22
CA SER A 45 8.08 -14.45 -3.92
C SER A 45 8.00 -14.71 -2.41
N ALA A 46 8.03 -15.98 -2.00
CA ALA A 46 7.98 -16.36 -0.58
C ALA A 46 9.17 -15.79 0.23
N HIS A 47 10.32 -15.65 -0.42
CA HIS A 47 11.56 -15.13 0.17
C HIS A 47 11.84 -13.66 -0.22
N GLY A 48 11.24 -13.17 -1.30
CA GLY A 48 11.37 -11.79 -1.80
C GLY A 48 10.36 -10.83 -1.18
N THR A 49 9.67 -10.06 -2.03
CA THR A 49 8.67 -9.08 -1.60
C THR A 49 7.34 -9.75 -1.28
N ARG A 50 6.76 -9.43 -0.10
CA ARG A 50 5.38 -9.78 0.26
C ARG A 50 4.52 -8.54 0.15
N VAL A 51 3.29 -8.69 -0.34
CA VAL A 51 2.37 -7.57 -0.54
C VAL A 51 1.05 -7.81 0.19
N GLY A 52 0.67 -6.85 1.02
CA GLY A 52 -0.67 -6.72 1.59
C GLY A 52 -1.38 -5.51 0.99
N LEU A 53 -2.72 -5.52 1.04
CA LEU A 53 -3.54 -4.40 0.60
C LEU A 53 -4.58 -4.06 1.66
N VAL A 54 -4.63 -2.79 1.99
CA VAL A 54 -5.59 -2.21 2.91
C VAL A 54 -6.34 -1.11 2.17
N GLN A 55 -7.66 -1.15 2.20
CA GLN A 55 -8.49 -0.03 1.79
C GLN A 55 -8.93 0.76 3.01
N TYR A 56 -8.97 2.08 2.91
CA TYR A 56 -9.48 2.92 3.98
C TYR A 56 -10.47 3.96 3.48
N SER A 57 -11.42 4.30 4.35
CA SER A 57 -12.37 5.39 4.20
C SER A 57 -12.73 5.90 5.60
N SER A 58 -14.00 5.88 6.03
CA SER A 58 -14.40 6.02 7.43
C SER A 58 -14.06 4.80 8.28
N GLN A 59 -13.69 3.69 7.64
CA GLN A 59 -13.26 2.45 8.26
C GLN A 59 -12.05 1.93 7.50
N VAL A 60 -11.28 1.05 8.14
CA VAL A 60 -10.14 0.37 7.52
C VAL A 60 -10.53 -1.08 7.26
N ARG A 61 -10.23 -1.58 6.06
CA ARG A 61 -10.47 -2.96 5.65
C ARG A 61 -9.18 -3.54 5.09
N THR A 62 -8.66 -4.58 5.72
CA THR A 62 -7.65 -5.43 5.09
C THR A 62 -8.35 -6.18 3.94
N GLU A 63 -7.97 -5.89 2.70
CA GLU A 63 -8.46 -6.61 1.53
C GLU A 63 -7.74 -7.96 1.40
N PHE A 64 -6.43 -7.96 1.68
CA PHE A 64 -5.66 -9.19 1.87
C PHE A 64 -4.37 -8.92 2.68
N PRO A 65 -3.96 -9.85 3.56
CA PRO A 65 -2.73 -9.76 4.34
C PRO A 65 -1.46 -10.10 3.52
N LEU A 66 -0.28 -9.80 4.05
CA LEU A 66 1.03 -10.11 3.44
C LEU A 66 1.23 -11.62 3.21
N SER A 67 0.57 -12.45 4.02
CA SER A 67 0.66 -13.91 3.95
C SER A 67 -0.16 -14.52 2.81
N MET A 68 -1.18 -13.83 2.28
CA MET A 68 -2.23 -14.45 1.46
C MET A 68 -1.77 -14.84 0.05
N TYR A 69 -1.16 -13.93 -0.70
CA TYR A 69 -0.79 -14.18 -2.10
C TYR A 69 0.73 -14.32 -2.26
N LYS A 70 1.16 -15.17 -3.20
CA LYS A 70 2.58 -15.47 -3.44
C LYS A 70 3.02 -15.20 -4.89
N SER A 71 2.11 -14.77 -5.74
CA SER A 71 2.37 -14.44 -7.14
C SER A 71 1.85 -13.05 -7.50
N LYS A 72 2.45 -12.41 -8.52
CA LYS A 72 1.98 -11.12 -9.04
C LYS A 72 0.58 -11.23 -9.60
N GLU A 73 0.28 -12.33 -10.27
CA GLU A 73 -0.97 -12.59 -10.97
C GLU A 73 -2.14 -12.61 -9.99
N GLU A 74 -1.99 -13.32 -8.87
CA GLU A 74 -3.01 -13.37 -7.80
C GLU A 74 -3.24 -12.01 -7.16
N ILE A 75 -2.15 -11.29 -6.81
CA ILE A 75 -2.22 -9.96 -6.23
C ILE A 75 -2.97 -9.01 -7.17
N LYS A 76 -2.59 -9.00 -8.46
CA LYS A 76 -3.21 -8.11 -9.46
C LYS A 76 -4.69 -8.42 -9.68
N ALA A 77 -5.05 -9.69 -9.70
CA ALA A 77 -6.44 -10.12 -9.80
C ALA A 77 -7.25 -9.71 -8.56
N ALA A 78 -6.66 -9.83 -7.36
CA ALA A 78 -7.30 -9.44 -6.12
C ALA A 78 -7.49 -7.91 -6.04
N VAL A 79 -6.47 -7.12 -6.40
CA VAL A 79 -6.54 -5.65 -6.47
C VAL A 79 -7.72 -5.21 -7.33
N MET A 80 -7.89 -5.78 -8.53
CA MET A 80 -8.97 -5.39 -9.43
C MET A 80 -10.38 -5.69 -8.89
N LYS A 81 -10.51 -6.70 -8.02
CA LYS A 81 -11.78 -7.11 -7.40
C LYS A 81 -12.16 -6.28 -6.17
N VAL A 82 -11.28 -5.41 -5.69
CA VAL A 82 -11.58 -4.59 -4.51
C VAL A 82 -12.77 -3.67 -4.79
N ALA A 83 -13.76 -3.76 -3.90
CA ALA A 83 -14.98 -2.95 -3.94
C ALA A 83 -14.77 -1.59 -3.27
N TYR A 84 -15.17 -0.52 -3.94
CA TYR A 84 -15.09 0.86 -3.45
C TYR A 84 -15.98 1.08 -2.21
N MET A 85 -15.49 1.82 -1.20
CA MET A 85 -16.19 1.99 0.08
C MET A 85 -17.13 3.20 0.15
N GLU A 86 -16.92 4.26 -0.63
CA GLU A 86 -17.81 5.44 -0.75
C GLU A 86 -18.08 6.25 0.55
N LYS A 87 -17.29 6.05 1.61
CA LYS A 87 -17.46 6.74 2.90
C LYS A 87 -16.48 7.92 3.08
N GLY A 88 -16.36 8.47 4.28
CA GLY A 88 -15.41 9.56 4.59
C GLY A 88 -13.94 9.14 4.48
N THR A 89 -13.00 9.99 4.90
CA THR A 89 -11.54 9.75 4.75
C THR A 89 -10.87 9.80 6.12
N MET A 90 -10.33 8.68 6.61
CA MET A 90 -9.63 8.58 7.91
C MET A 90 -8.22 8.01 7.74
N THR A 91 -7.32 8.79 7.14
CA THR A 91 -5.93 8.38 6.87
C THR A 91 -5.15 8.03 8.14
N GLY A 92 -5.36 8.77 9.24
CA GLY A 92 -4.73 8.47 10.53
C GLY A 92 -5.12 7.10 11.10
N LEU A 93 -6.37 6.68 10.88
CA LEU A 93 -6.84 5.34 11.28
C LEU A 93 -6.16 4.26 10.43
N ALA A 94 -5.98 4.51 9.14
CA ALA A 94 -5.28 3.61 8.23
C ALA A 94 -3.81 3.42 8.63
N LEU A 95 -3.10 4.50 8.98
CA LEU A 95 -1.72 4.44 9.45
C LEU A 95 -1.60 3.75 10.82
N LYS A 96 -2.56 3.93 11.72
CA LYS A 96 -2.62 3.18 12.98
C LYS A 96 -2.80 1.67 12.73
N HIS A 97 -3.75 1.31 11.86
CA HIS A 97 -4.00 -0.09 11.49
C HIS A 97 -2.78 -0.74 10.83
N LEU A 98 -2.09 0.00 9.98
CA LEU A 98 -0.86 -0.43 9.34
C LEU A 98 0.22 -0.85 10.36
N VAL A 99 0.51 0.03 11.32
CA VAL A 99 1.54 -0.21 12.33
C VAL A 99 1.12 -1.29 13.34
N GLN A 100 -0.15 -1.27 13.78
CA GLN A 100 -0.60 -2.14 14.87
C GLN A 100 -1.10 -3.52 14.42
N ALA A 101 -1.53 -3.67 13.16
CA ALA A 101 -2.12 -4.91 12.67
C ALA A 101 -1.43 -5.41 11.40
N SER A 102 -1.36 -4.59 10.34
CA SER A 102 -0.91 -5.06 9.01
C SER A 102 0.55 -5.53 8.98
N PHE A 103 1.39 -5.01 9.88
CA PHE A 103 2.77 -5.46 10.06
C PHE A 103 2.99 -6.44 11.22
N SER A 104 1.95 -7.14 11.65
CA SER A 104 2.06 -8.24 12.62
C SER A 104 2.50 -9.55 11.95
N GLU A 105 3.10 -10.44 12.75
CA GLU A 105 3.42 -11.81 12.30
C GLU A 105 2.18 -12.57 11.84
N ALA A 106 1.02 -12.33 12.49
CA ALA A 106 -0.25 -12.94 12.13
C ALA A 106 -0.70 -12.57 10.70
N GLU A 107 -0.43 -11.34 10.26
CA GLU A 107 -0.70 -10.87 8.91
C GLU A 107 0.42 -11.25 7.91
N GLY A 108 1.50 -11.89 8.37
CA GLY A 108 2.58 -12.41 7.55
C GLY A 108 3.83 -11.53 7.45
N ALA A 109 3.95 -10.51 8.30
CA ALA A 109 5.17 -9.71 8.39
C ALA A 109 6.32 -10.50 9.03
N ARG A 110 7.55 -10.22 8.62
CA ARG A 110 8.78 -10.87 9.06
C ARG A 110 9.48 -10.01 10.12
N THR A 111 8.83 -9.86 11.27
CA THR A 111 9.26 -8.97 12.37
C THR A 111 10.53 -9.44 13.08
N ASP A 112 10.81 -10.75 13.05
CA ASP A 112 12.02 -11.38 13.55
C ASP A 112 13.28 -11.03 12.71
N LEU A 113 13.08 -10.69 11.44
CA LEU A 113 14.15 -10.38 10.50
C LEU A 113 14.37 -8.86 10.37
N ARG A 114 15.17 -8.30 11.29
CA ARG A 114 15.50 -6.85 11.34
C ARG A 114 16.04 -6.23 10.04
N HIS A 115 16.51 -7.04 9.09
CA HIS A 115 17.03 -6.59 7.81
C HIS A 115 15.96 -6.50 6.71
N ILE A 116 14.73 -6.95 6.96
CA ILE A 116 13.61 -6.90 6.02
C ILE A 116 12.82 -5.61 6.28
N PRO A 117 12.88 -4.62 5.38
CA PRO A 117 12.13 -3.39 5.56
C PRO A 117 10.63 -3.67 5.50
N ARG A 118 9.89 -3.06 6.42
CA ARG A 118 8.43 -2.92 6.35
C ARG A 118 8.13 -1.55 5.73
N VAL A 119 7.27 -1.51 4.72
CA VAL A 119 7.00 -0.29 3.95
C VAL A 119 5.51 -0.14 3.72
N GLY A 120 4.96 0.99 4.13
CA GLY A 120 3.60 1.40 3.78
C GLY A 120 3.61 2.37 2.60
N LEU A 121 2.87 2.06 1.54
CA LEU A 121 2.70 2.96 0.39
C LEU A 121 1.25 3.40 0.31
N VAL A 122 1.00 4.72 0.39
CA VAL A 122 -0.35 5.29 0.45
C VAL A 122 -0.74 5.88 -0.90
N PHE A 123 -1.92 5.51 -1.40
CA PHE A 123 -2.52 5.98 -2.64
C PHE A 123 -3.79 6.76 -2.33
N THR A 124 -3.85 8.01 -2.76
CA THR A 124 -4.97 8.93 -2.55
C THR A 124 -5.16 9.82 -3.79
N ASP A 125 -6.31 10.48 -3.93
CA ASP A 125 -6.68 11.30 -5.09
C ASP A 125 -5.91 12.64 -5.21
N GLY A 126 -5.04 12.95 -4.25
CA GLY A 126 -4.19 14.15 -4.25
C GLY A 126 -4.87 15.40 -3.68
N ARG A 127 -6.08 15.32 -3.10
CA ARG A 127 -6.63 16.36 -2.21
C ARG A 127 -6.55 15.89 -0.75
N SER A 128 -5.35 15.92 -0.16
CA SER A 128 -5.21 15.79 1.30
C SER A 128 -5.78 17.05 1.95
N GLN A 129 -6.84 16.93 2.74
CA GLN A 129 -7.37 18.03 3.58
C GLN A 129 -6.77 18.04 4.99
N ASP A 130 -5.87 17.10 5.27
CA ASP A 130 -5.32 16.83 6.58
C ASP A 130 -3.79 16.74 6.55
N ASP A 131 -3.19 17.25 7.62
CA ASP A 131 -1.75 17.29 7.85
C ASP A 131 -1.24 15.90 8.24
N ILE A 132 -0.56 15.26 7.29
CA ILE A 132 0.01 13.92 7.41
C ILE A 132 1.42 13.92 8.02
N THR A 133 1.97 15.10 8.33
CA THR A 133 3.37 15.28 8.75
C THR A 133 3.66 14.57 10.08
N GLU A 134 2.71 14.62 11.02
CA GLU A 134 2.78 13.97 12.34
C GLU A 134 2.95 12.45 12.26
N TRP A 135 2.14 11.80 11.41
CA TRP A 135 2.13 10.33 11.30
C TRP A 135 3.26 9.83 10.40
N ALA A 136 3.59 10.57 9.34
CA ALA A 136 4.76 10.27 8.52
C ALA A 136 6.06 10.37 9.33
N LYS A 137 6.15 11.32 10.26
CA LYS A 137 7.27 11.48 11.19
C LYS A 137 7.36 10.31 12.18
N LYS A 138 6.28 9.96 12.87
CA LYS A 138 6.25 8.81 13.80
C LYS A 138 6.64 7.49 13.12
N ALA A 139 6.20 7.30 11.89
CA ALA A 139 6.49 6.08 11.15
C ALA A 139 7.95 6.01 10.65
N LYS A 140 8.56 7.17 10.34
CA LYS A 140 9.99 7.30 10.03
C LYS A 140 10.86 7.11 11.28
N GLU A 141 10.45 7.63 12.43
CA GLU A 141 11.16 7.51 13.72
C GLU A 141 11.15 6.09 14.28
N ALA A 142 10.11 5.30 13.99
CA ALA A 142 10.06 3.89 14.35
C ALA A 142 11.06 3.02 13.56
N GLY A 143 11.70 3.54 12.50
CA GLY A 143 12.58 2.76 11.62
C GLY A 143 11.84 1.75 10.73
N GLU A 144 10.51 1.79 10.73
CA GLU A 144 9.62 0.75 10.19
C GLU A 144 8.74 1.23 9.03
N LEU A 145 8.85 2.50 8.61
CA LEU A 145 8.03 3.02 7.52
C LEU A 145 8.76 4.11 6.71
N GLN A 146 8.87 3.91 5.40
CA GLN A 146 9.05 5.02 4.45
C GLN A 146 7.69 5.30 3.78
N PRO A 147 6.82 6.16 4.37
CA PRO A 147 5.58 6.53 3.72
C PRO A 147 5.90 7.31 2.45
N LYS A 148 5.75 6.64 1.30
CA LYS A 148 5.69 7.32 0.01
C LYS A 148 4.22 7.57 -0.32
N ILE A 149 3.93 8.79 -0.73
CA ILE A 149 2.61 9.18 -1.19
C ILE A 149 2.73 9.19 -2.71
N ALA A 150 2.03 8.27 -3.36
CA ALA A 150 1.99 8.27 -4.81
C ALA A 150 0.72 8.98 -5.27
N LYS A 151 0.88 10.09 -5.99
CA LYS A 151 -0.25 10.85 -6.55
C LYS A 151 -0.41 10.51 -8.03
N HIS A 152 -1.65 10.53 -8.51
CA HIS A 152 -1.94 10.34 -9.93
C HIS A 152 -1.23 11.35 -10.86
N ARG A 153 -0.96 12.58 -10.38
CA ARG A 153 -0.30 13.64 -11.17
C ARG A 153 1.21 13.47 -11.34
N ASP A 154 1.86 12.61 -10.59
CA ASP A 154 3.33 12.50 -10.59
C ASP A 154 3.89 11.73 -11.82
N VAL A 155 3.04 11.28 -12.74
CA VAL A 155 3.41 10.36 -13.85
C VAL A 155 3.38 11.01 -15.23
N ASN A 156 2.89 12.26 -15.37
CA ASN A 156 2.99 13.02 -16.64
C ASN A 156 4.26 13.88 -16.74
N GLN A 157 5.26 13.62 -15.91
CA GLN A 157 6.61 14.18 -16.05
C GLN A 157 7.62 13.03 -16.07
N CYS A 158 7.75 12.40 -17.23
CA CYS A 158 8.94 11.70 -17.67
C CYS A 158 9.34 12.28 -19.01
#